data_AF-A0A946E7J7-F1
#
_entry.id   AF-A0A946E7J7-F1
#
_cell.length_a   1.000
_cell.length_b   1.000
_cell.length_c   1.000
_cell.angle_alpha   90.00
_cell.angle_beta   90.00
_cell.angle_gamma   90.00
#
_symmetry.space_group_name_H-M   'P 1'
#
loop_
_entity.id
_entity.type
_entity.pdbx_description
1 polymer ?
#
loop_
_entity_poly.entity_id
_entity_poly.type
_entity_poly.pdbx_seq_one_letter_code
_entity_poly.pdbx_strand_id
1 'polypeptide(L)'
;MKTHLVSGGCGFVGRNMVSRLYQSTNDRIIFVDDLSVGTHPSNWLGQKKVKEINGAEVYGDHERLVFLNTDFRFLLRKMVERDDYFQTEYNLEGAAKIADVYHFAAIVGGRAKIDGDPMMVALDLSIDAEFFYWVCKHKPGRCL
;
A
#
# COMPACT_ATOMS: atom_id res chain seq x y z
N MET A 1 15.08 7.33 8.59
CA MET A 1 14.57 6.43 7.53
C MET A 1 13.25 7.00 7.04
N LYS A 2 13.04 7.18 5.73
CA LYS A 2 11.71 7.57 5.21
C LYS A 2 10.79 6.35 5.16
N THR A 3 9.48 6.59 5.15
CA THR A 3 8.47 5.56 4.92
C THR A 3 7.76 5.86 3.60
N HIS A 4 7.81 4.90 2.68
CA HIS A 4 7.12 4.90 1.40
C HIS A 4 5.86 4.03 1.50
N LEU A 5 4.75 4.50 0.93
CA LEU A 5 3.51 3.72 0.83
C LEU A 5 3.22 3.37 -0.63
N VAL A 6 3.01 2.08 -0.92
CA VAL A 6 2.70 1.58 -2.26
C VAL A 6 1.35 0.87 -2.23
N SER A 7 0.33 1.45 -2.87
CA SER A 7 -0.95 0.76 -3.05
C SER A 7 -0.94 -0.12 -4.30
N GLY A 8 -1.73 -1.19 -4.30
CA GLY A 8 -1.64 -2.22 -5.35
C GLY A 8 -0.27 -2.89 -5.37
N GLY A 9 0.35 -3.01 -4.20
CA GLY A 9 1.75 -3.42 -4.03
C GLY A 9 2.07 -4.84 -4.49
N CYS A 10 1.05 -5.68 -4.72
CA CYS A 10 1.20 -7.04 -5.24
C CYS A 10 0.81 -7.17 -6.72
N GLY A 11 0.28 -6.10 -7.33
CA GLY A 11 0.02 -5.98 -8.76
C GLY A 11 1.31 -5.91 -9.59
N PHE A 12 1.18 -5.88 -10.94
CA PHE A 12 2.33 -5.91 -11.85
C PHE A 12 3.30 -4.75 -11.66
N VAL A 13 2.79 -3.52 -11.68
CA VAL A 13 3.61 -2.31 -11.49
C VAL A 13 4.03 -2.19 -10.02
N GLY A 14 3.10 -2.40 -9.09
CA GLY A 14 3.34 -2.25 -7.65
C GLY A 14 4.47 -3.12 -7.13
N ARG A 15 4.51 -4.42 -7.44
CA ARG A 15 5.58 -5.30 -6.95
C ARG A 15 6.96 -4.91 -7.49
N ASN A 16 7.02 -4.46 -8.74
CA ASN A 16 8.26 -3.94 -9.32
C ASN A 16 8.70 -2.65 -8.63
N MET A 17 7.77 -1.76 -8.28
CA MET A 17 8.07 -0.56 -7.50
C MET A 17 8.58 -0.91 -6.09
N VAL A 18 7.92 -1.85 -5.40
CA VAL A 18 8.36 -2.34 -4.08
C VAL A 18 9.79 -2.88 -4.15
N SER A 19 10.09 -3.77 -5.11
CA SER A 19 11.44 -4.29 -5.31
C SER A 19 12.46 -3.19 -5.63
N ARG A 20 12.11 -2.24 -6.50
CA ARG A 20 12.98 -1.11 -6.87
C ARG A 20 13.31 -0.23 -5.67
N LEU A 21 12.32 0.15 -4.87
CA LEU A 21 12.52 0.97 -3.67
C LEU A 21 13.39 0.23 -2.65
N TYR A 22 13.16 -1.06 -2.45
CA TYR A 22 13.95 -1.87 -1.51
C TYR A 22 15.41 -1.95 -1.90
N GLN A 23 15.70 -2.20 -3.18
CA GLN A 23 17.06 -2.35 -3.71
C GLN A 23 17.83 -1.03 -3.78
N SER A 24 17.14 0.11 -3.92
CA SER A 24 17.79 1.40 -4.20
C SER A 24 17.80 2.39 -3.04
N THR A 25 17.17 2.04 -1.92
CA THR A 25 17.08 2.91 -0.75
C THR A 25 17.33 2.12 0.53
N ASN A 26 17.57 2.86 1.62
CA ASN A 26 17.54 2.31 2.98
C ASN A 26 16.21 2.57 3.71
N ASP A 27 15.15 2.85 2.95
CA ASP A 27 13.85 3.30 3.48
C ASP A 27 12.88 2.14 3.75
N ARG A 28 11.91 2.39 4.63
CA ARG A 28 10.79 1.47 4.89
C ARG A 28 9.79 1.57 3.75
N ILE A 29 9.26 0.42 3.34
CA ILE A 29 8.23 0.31 2.31
C ILE A 29 7.05 -0.43 2.94
N ILE A 30 5.96 0.30 3.13
CA ILE A 30 4.66 -0.25 3.46
C ILE A 30 3.93 -0.44 2.14
N PHE A 31 3.47 -1.65 1.86
CA PHE A 31 2.75 -1.92 0.63
C PHE A 31 1.47 -2.69 0.92
N VAL A 32 0.40 -2.29 0.25
CA VAL A 32 -0.97 -2.70 0.55
C VAL A 32 -1.62 -3.22 -0.72
N ASP A 33 -2.31 -4.33 -0.59
CA ASP A 33 -3.03 -5.00 -1.68
C ASP A 33 -4.10 -5.90 -1.04
N ASP A 34 -5.27 -6.01 -1.68
CA ASP A 34 -6.33 -6.92 -1.23
C ASP A 34 -6.19 -8.33 -1.84
N LEU A 35 -5.19 -8.52 -2.71
CA LEU A 35 -4.90 -9.76 -3.43
C LEU A 35 -6.05 -10.26 -4.31
N SER A 36 -6.96 -9.38 -4.70
CA SER A 36 -8.05 -9.71 -5.63
C SER A 36 -7.53 -10.27 -6.96
N VAL A 37 -6.47 -9.66 -7.50
CA VAL A 37 -5.70 -10.14 -8.67
C VAL A 37 -4.19 -10.15 -8.43
N GLY A 38 -3.73 -9.60 -7.30
CA GLY A 38 -2.32 -9.53 -6.91
C GLY A 38 -1.75 -10.89 -6.51
N THR A 39 -0.43 -11.02 -6.57
CA THR A 39 0.26 -12.24 -6.10
C THR A 39 0.79 -12.02 -4.68
N HIS A 40 0.50 -12.92 -3.74
CA HIS A 40 0.99 -12.79 -2.36
C HIS A 40 2.53 -12.66 -2.29
N PRO A 41 3.12 -11.81 -1.41
CA PRO A 41 4.55 -11.53 -1.38
C PRO A 41 5.46 -12.74 -1.17
N SER A 42 4.96 -13.77 -0.48
CA SER A 42 5.64 -15.06 -0.31
C SER A 42 6.09 -15.72 -1.63
N ASN A 43 5.47 -15.36 -2.77
CA ASN A 43 5.78 -15.95 -4.06
C ASN A 43 6.76 -15.13 -4.93
N TRP A 44 7.04 -13.87 -4.58
CA TRP A 44 7.83 -12.99 -5.46
C TRP A 44 8.82 -12.06 -4.74
N LEU A 45 8.65 -11.80 -3.45
CA LEU A 45 9.45 -10.79 -2.74
C LEU A 45 10.92 -11.23 -2.55
N GLY A 46 11.17 -12.54 -2.50
CA GLY A 46 12.51 -13.11 -2.32
C GLY A 46 13.13 -12.83 -0.94
N GLN A 47 12.34 -12.30 0.00
CA GLN A 47 12.72 -12.03 1.38
C GLN A 47 11.92 -12.94 2.31
N LYS A 48 12.55 -13.41 3.40
CA LYS A 48 11.86 -14.24 4.40
C LYS A 48 10.91 -13.38 5.21
N LYS A 49 9.71 -13.89 5.49
CA LYS A 49 8.83 -13.33 6.52
C LYS A 49 9.50 -13.55 7.88
N VAL A 50 9.74 -12.48 8.62
CA VAL A 50 10.46 -12.52 9.90
C VAL A 50 9.53 -12.31 11.09
N LYS A 51 8.42 -11.58 10.90
CA LYS A 51 7.39 -11.39 11.92
C LYS A 51 6.03 -11.05 11.32
N GLU A 52 5.01 -11.14 12.16
CA GLU A 52 3.65 -10.68 11.87
C GLU A 52 3.12 -9.89 13.07
N ILE A 53 2.50 -8.74 12.82
CA ILE A 53 1.96 -7.86 13.86
C ILE A 53 0.58 -7.40 13.40
N ASN A 54 -0.48 -7.78 14.11
CA ASN A 54 -1.87 -7.40 13.80
C ASN A 54 -2.25 -7.61 12.30
N GLY A 55 -1.80 -8.74 11.73
CA GLY A 55 -2.02 -9.09 10.33
C GLY A 55 -1.09 -8.40 9.32
N ALA A 56 -0.24 -7.47 9.76
CA ALA A 56 0.85 -6.94 8.95
C ALA A 56 2.01 -7.95 8.90
N GLU A 57 2.40 -8.36 7.70
CA GLU A 57 3.51 -9.26 7.49
C GLU A 57 4.79 -8.47 7.24
N VAL A 58 5.85 -8.78 7.98
CA VAL A 58 7.13 -8.05 7.87
C VAL A 58 8.21 -8.98 7.36
N TYR A 59 9.00 -8.46 6.41
CA TYR A 59 9.94 -9.23 5.62
C TYR A 59 11.36 -8.67 5.66
N GLY A 60 12.32 -9.58 5.55
CA GLY A 60 13.76 -9.32 5.48
C GLY A 60 14.38 -8.97 6.84
N ASP A 61 15.68 -9.22 6.99
CA ASP A 61 16.40 -9.08 8.27
C ASP A 61 16.37 -7.65 8.85
N HIS A 62 16.14 -6.67 8.00
CA HIS A 62 16.09 -5.25 8.37
C HIS A 62 14.64 -4.77 8.65
N GLU A 63 13.64 -5.65 8.53
CA GLU A 63 12.23 -5.38 8.84
C GLU A 63 11.63 -4.16 8.14
N ARG A 64 12.13 -3.87 6.93
CA ARG A 64 11.78 -2.67 6.14
C ARG A 64 10.61 -2.88 5.19
N LEU A 65 10.25 -4.12 4.90
CA LEU A 65 9.19 -4.47 3.98
C LEU A 65 7.98 -4.90 4.79
N VAL A 66 6.90 -4.12 4.73
CA VAL A 66 5.68 -4.37 5.50
C VAL A 66 4.52 -4.53 4.53
N PHE A 67 3.95 -5.72 4.46
CA PHE A 67 2.78 -6.02 3.67
C PHE A 67 1.50 -5.92 4.51
N LEU A 68 0.49 -5.26 3.97
CA LEU A 68 -0.85 -5.17 4.53
C LEU A 68 -1.85 -5.79 3.55
N ASN A 69 -2.46 -6.91 3.94
CA ASN A 69 -3.53 -7.53 3.17
C ASN A 69 -4.87 -6.88 3.50
N THR A 70 -5.21 -5.80 2.82
CA THR A 70 -6.45 -5.04 3.06
C THR A 70 -6.82 -4.18 1.85
N ASP A 71 -8.09 -3.80 1.77
CA ASP A 71 -8.56 -2.79 0.83
C ASP A 71 -7.90 -1.43 1.15
N PHE A 72 -7.31 -0.81 0.13
CA PHE A 72 -6.58 0.43 0.29
C PHE A 72 -7.44 1.57 0.87
N ARG A 73 -8.73 1.61 0.56
CA ARG A 73 -9.66 2.62 1.08
C ARG A 73 -9.82 2.52 2.58
N PHE A 74 -9.85 1.29 3.12
CA PHE A 74 -9.98 1.09 4.56
C PHE A 74 -8.71 1.54 5.29
N LEU A 75 -7.54 1.27 4.72
CA LEU A 75 -6.28 1.79 5.25
C LEU A 75 -6.29 3.32 5.29
N LEU A 76 -6.67 3.98 4.19
CA LEU A 76 -6.70 5.45 4.11
C LEU A 76 -7.65 6.07 5.12
N ARG A 77 -8.86 5.50 5.32
CA ARG A 77 -9.81 5.95 6.34
C ARG A 77 -9.18 5.92 7.73
N LYS A 78 -8.48 4.83 8.06
CA LYS A 78 -7.79 4.70 9.35
C LYS A 78 -6.67 5.69 9.52
N MET A 79 -5.92 5.98 8.45
CA MET A 79 -4.90 7.02 8.47
C MET A 79 -5.51 8.43 8.62
N VAL A 80 -6.68 8.70 8.02
CA VAL A 80 -7.41 9.97 8.23
C VAL A 80 -7.95 10.11 9.66
N GLU A 81 -8.41 9.02 10.26
CA GLU A 81 -8.90 9.02 11.64
C GLU A 81 -7.77 9.23 12.65
N ARG A 82 -6.55 8.77 12.33
CA ARG A 82 -5.44 8.70 13.29
C ARG A 82 -4.09 8.88 12.59
N ASP A 83 -3.46 10.04 12.80
CA ASP A 83 -2.16 10.38 12.19
C ASP A 83 -1.02 9.41 12.59
N ASP A 84 -1.08 8.83 13.79
CA ASP A 84 -0.09 7.87 14.30
C ASP A 84 -0.50 6.41 14.03
N TYR A 85 -1.42 6.16 13.09
CA TYR A 85 -2.02 4.85 12.85
C TYR A 85 -1.01 3.71 12.74
N PHE A 86 0.07 3.87 11.95
CA PHE A 86 1.07 2.81 11.80
C PHE A 86 1.89 2.57 13.07
N GLN A 87 2.12 3.62 13.86
CA GLN A 87 2.83 3.48 15.14
C GLN A 87 1.97 2.69 16.13
N THR A 88 0.72 3.09 16.29
CA THR A 88 -0.17 2.51 17.29
C THR A 88 -0.69 1.12 16.89
N GLU A 89 -0.95 0.89 15.60
CA GLU A 89 -1.49 -0.38 15.12
C GLU A 89 -0.42 -1.45 14.91
N TYR A 90 0.76 -1.07 14.41
CA TYR A 90 1.77 -2.03 13.93
C TYR A 90 3.14 -1.86 14.59
N ASN A 91 3.26 -0.96 15.57
CA ASN A 91 4.52 -0.63 16.25
C ASN A 91 5.64 -0.21 15.27
N LEU A 92 5.28 0.57 14.25
CA LEU A 92 6.21 1.02 13.22
C LEU A 92 6.73 2.44 13.50
N GLU A 93 7.76 2.53 14.34
CA GLU A 93 8.37 3.82 14.72
C GLU A 93 8.82 4.63 13.51
N GLY A 94 8.44 5.92 13.50
CA GLY A 94 8.71 6.84 12.40
C GLY A 94 7.82 6.66 11.16
N ALA A 95 6.80 5.79 11.20
CA ALA A 95 5.84 5.63 10.09
C ALA A 95 4.64 6.60 10.15
N ALA A 96 4.50 7.42 11.19
CA ALA A 96 3.41 8.39 11.32
C ALA A 96 3.36 9.40 10.16
N LYS A 97 4.52 9.71 9.54
CA LYS A 97 4.57 10.53 8.33
C LYS A 97 5.01 9.71 7.13
N ILE A 98 4.07 9.46 6.22
CA ILE A 98 4.39 8.92 4.90
C ILE A 98 5.10 10.00 4.07
N ALA A 99 6.31 9.68 3.62
CA ALA A 99 7.14 10.60 2.85
C ALA A 99 6.68 10.66 1.39
N ASP A 100 6.60 9.50 0.75
CA ASP A 100 6.20 9.35 -0.64
C ASP A 100 5.10 8.27 -0.76
N VAL A 101 4.12 8.51 -1.64
CA VAL A 101 3.12 7.50 -2.07
C VAL A 101 3.30 7.17 -3.54
N TYR A 102 3.16 5.88 -3.85
CA TYR A 102 3.02 5.34 -5.20
C TYR A 102 1.67 4.61 -5.32
N HIS A 103 0.74 5.18 -6.07
CA HIS A 103 -0.66 4.77 -6.12
C HIS A 103 -0.95 3.85 -7.34
N PHE A 104 -0.94 2.54 -7.13
CA PHE A 104 -1.24 1.55 -8.19
C PHE A 104 -2.45 0.66 -7.89
N ALA A 105 -3.18 0.92 -6.81
CA ALA A 105 -4.43 0.23 -6.53
C ALA A 105 -5.50 0.70 -7.52
N ALA A 106 -6.01 -0.22 -8.32
CA ALA A 106 -7.09 0.02 -9.26
C ALA A 106 -7.80 -1.29 -9.59
N ILE A 107 -9.06 -1.20 -9.95
CA ILE A 107 -9.86 -2.30 -10.46
C ILE A 107 -9.65 -2.38 -11.98
N VAL A 108 -8.82 -3.32 -12.41
CA VAL A 108 -8.51 -3.53 -13.83
C VAL A 108 -9.56 -4.40 -14.54
N GLY A 109 -9.80 -4.13 -15.83
CA GLY A 109 -10.75 -4.89 -16.65
C GLY A 109 -11.14 -4.25 -17.99
N GLY A 110 -10.71 -3.01 -18.24
CA GLY A 110 -10.95 -2.30 -19.50
C GLY A 110 -12.43 -2.05 -19.77
N ARG A 111 -12.77 -1.82 -21.05
CA ARG A 111 -14.13 -1.43 -21.48
C ARG A 111 -15.20 -2.46 -21.13
N ALA A 112 -14.86 -3.75 -21.13
CA ALA A 112 -15.79 -4.81 -20.77
C ALA A 112 -16.25 -4.72 -19.31
N LYS A 113 -15.37 -4.32 -18.37
CA LYS A 113 -15.76 -4.05 -16.97
C LYS A 113 -16.59 -2.78 -16.85
N ILE A 114 -16.23 -1.73 -17.60
CA ILE A 114 -16.92 -0.44 -17.56
C ILE A 114 -18.39 -0.59 -17.99
N ASP A 115 -18.63 -1.29 -19.10
CA ASP A 115 -19.97 -1.44 -19.66
C ASP A 115 -20.78 -2.54 -18.95
N GLY A 116 -20.11 -3.53 -18.35
CA GLY A 116 -20.73 -4.72 -17.76
C GLY A 116 -20.97 -4.67 -16.24
N ASP A 117 -20.28 -3.80 -15.51
CA ASP A 117 -20.38 -3.72 -14.05
C ASP A 117 -20.18 -2.27 -13.53
N PRO A 118 -21.26 -1.47 -13.49
CA PRO A 118 -21.20 -0.09 -13.00
C PRO A 118 -20.72 0.03 -11.56
N MET A 119 -20.93 -1.00 -10.73
CA MET A 119 -20.49 -1.00 -9.34
C MET A 119 -18.97 -1.10 -9.26
N MET A 120 -18.33 -1.91 -10.10
CA MET A 120 -16.86 -1.95 -10.16
C MET A 120 -16.25 -0.61 -10.57
N VAL A 121 -16.90 0.13 -11.49
CA VAL A 121 -16.47 1.49 -11.85
C VAL A 121 -16.59 2.45 -10.66
N ALA A 122 -17.73 2.41 -9.95
CA ALA A 122 -17.93 3.26 -8.78
C ALA A 122 -16.94 2.94 -7.64
N LEU A 123 -16.62 1.66 -7.45
CA LEU A 123 -15.61 1.22 -6.49
C LEU A 123 -14.22 1.71 -6.89
N ASP A 124 -13.84 1.62 -8.16
CA ASP A 124 -12.55 2.11 -8.67
C ASP A 124 -12.40 3.62 -8.43
N LEU A 125 -13.42 4.40 -8.80
CA LEU A 125 -13.46 5.84 -8.52
C LEU A 125 -13.40 6.17 -7.03
N SER A 126 -13.96 5.30 -6.18
CA SER A 126 -13.88 5.48 -4.73
C SER A 126 -12.47 5.26 -4.17
N ILE A 127 -11.65 4.44 -4.83
CA ILE A 127 -10.23 4.26 -4.47
C ILE A 127 -9.50 5.59 -4.65
N ASP A 128 -9.66 6.22 -5.82
CA ASP A 128 -9.07 7.52 -6.14
C ASP A 128 -9.57 8.62 -5.20
N ALA A 129 -10.89 8.67 -4.93
CA ALA A 129 -11.49 9.70 -4.09
C ALA A 129 -10.94 9.66 -2.65
N GLU A 130 -10.86 8.47 -2.05
CA GLU A 130 -10.29 8.28 -0.71
C GLU A 130 -8.80 8.62 -0.69
N PHE A 131 -8.06 8.25 -1.76
CA PHE A 131 -6.65 8.56 -1.88
C PHE A 131 -6.40 10.06 -1.93
N PHE A 132 -7.08 10.81 -2.81
CA PHE A 132 -6.90 12.25 -2.91
C PHE A 132 -7.39 12.99 -1.66
N TYR A 133 -8.45 12.51 -1.02
CA TYR A 133 -8.88 13.06 0.28
C TYR A 133 -7.79 12.91 1.35
N TRP A 134 -7.17 11.73 1.43
CA TRP A 134 -6.05 11.47 2.32
C TRP A 134 -4.83 12.37 1.99
N VAL A 135 -4.46 12.51 0.71
CA VAL A 135 -3.35 13.38 0.25
C VAL A 135 -3.56 14.82 0.67
N CYS A 136 -4.77 15.37 0.49
CA CYS A 136 -5.08 16.75 0.87
C CYS A 136 -4.88 17.02 2.38
N LYS A 137 -5.15 16.02 3.23
CA LYS A 137 -4.93 16.10 4.67
C LYS A 137 -3.47 15.87 5.07
N HIS A 138 -2.86 14.79 4.59
CA HIS A 138 -1.54 14.33 5.06
C HIS A 138 -0.37 15.00 4.36
N LYS A 139 -0.57 15.50 3.14
CA LYS A 139 0.42 16.26 2.35
C LYS A 139 1.79 15.56 2.30
N PRO A 140 1.86 14.32 1.77
CA PRO A 140 3.14 13.66 1.53
C PRO A 140 4.04 14.52 0.61
N GLY A 141 5.35 14.34 0.72
CA GLY A 141 6.32 15.09 -0.08
C GLY A 141 6.25 14.74 -1.58
N ARG A 142 5.76 13.54 -1.92
CA ARG A 142 5.54 13.09 -3.28
C ARG A 142 4.33 12.17 -3.39
N CYS A 143 3.56 12.33 -4.47
CA CYS A 143 2.53 11.40 -4.92
C CYS A 143 2.82 11.05 -6.38
N LEU A 144 2.85 9.77 -6.71
CA LEU A 144 3.04 9.23 -8.06
C LEU A 144 2.03 8.14 -8.38
#